data_AF-A0A944S3N8-F1
#
_entry.id   AF-A0A944S3N8-F1
#
_cell.length_a   1.000
_cell.length_b   1.000
_cell.length_c   1.000
_cell.angle_alpha   90.00
_cell.angle_beta   90.00
_cell.angle_gamma   90.00
#
_symmetry.space_group_name_H-M   'P 1'
#
loop_
_entity.id
_entity.type
_entity.pdbx_description
1 polymer ?
#
loop_
_entity_poly.entity_id
_entity_poly.type
_entity_poly.pdbx_seq_one_letter_code
_entity_poly.pdbx_strand_id
1 'polypeptide(L)' 'MIHAYSNETQTRWDRGELQVQLLQPNNPRPIGFCDGTDSDVAELQAIADSEGAEEILVSKKVLKSGREIWTLGGP' A
#
# COMPACT_ATOMS: atom_id res chain seq x y z
N MET A 1 -9.66 -3.46 0.71
CA MET A 1 -10.00 -2.03 0.73
C MET A 1 -8.80 -1.24 1.24
N ILE A 2 -8.52 -0.04 0.73
CA ILE A 2 -7.37 0.75 1.21
C ILE A 2 -7.70 1.46 2.53
N HIS A 3 -6.93 1.17 3.56
CA HIS A 3 -7.02 1.82 4.86
C HIS A 3 -5.92 2.88 4.99
N ALA A 4 -6.31 4.14 5.21
CA ALA A 4 -5.34 5.22 5.48
C ALA A 4 -4.49 4.93 6.73
N TYR A 5 -3.27 5.47 6.76
CA TYR A 5 -2.40 5.34 7.92
C TYR A 5 -3.03 5.96 9.17
N SER A 6 -3.14 5.15 10.22
CA SER A 6 -3.56 5.54 11.56
C SER A 6 -2.95 4.58 12.59
N ASN A 7 -2.98 4.94 13.87
CA ASN A 7 -2.53 4.03 14.94
C ASN A 7 -3.32 2.72 14.95
N GLU A 8 -4.61 2.76 14.61
CA GLU A 8 -5.45 1.57 14.52
C GLU A 8 -5.00 0.64 13.38
N THR A 9 -4.82 1.18 12.18
CA THR A 9 -4.43 0.39 11.01
C THR A 9 -2.99 -0.13 11.11
N GLN A 10 -2.09 0.65 11.72
CA GLN A 10 -0.75 0.21 12.09
C GLN A 10 -0.77 -0.93 13.12
N THR A 11 -1.68 -0.89 14.10
CA THR A 11 -1.82 -1.96 15.09
C THR A 11 -2.36 -3.24 14.44
N ARG A 12 -3.35 -3.13 13.54
CA ARG A 12 -3.88 -4.24 12.75
C ARG A 12 -2.79 -4.90 11.89
N TRP A 13 -1.94 -4.08 11.27
CA TRP A 13 -0.77 -4.57 10.54
C TRP A 13 0.21 -5.34 11.42
N ASP A 14 0.55 -4.79 12.59
CA ASP A 14 1.50 -5.41 13.52
C ASP A 14 1.00 -6.79 13.99
N ARG A 15 -0.31 -6.89 14.26
CA ARG A 15 -1.03 -8.12 14.60
C ARG A 15 -1.16 -9.12 13.44
N GLY A 16 -0.84 -8.72 12.20
CA GLY A 16 -0.95 -9.56 11.01
C GLY A 16 -2.37 -9.66 10.43
N GLU A 17 -3.26 -8.73 10.77
CA GLU A 17 -4.63 -8.67 10.25
C GLU A 17 -4.70 -8.07 8.84
N LEU A 18 -3.65 -7.37 8.41
CA LEU A 18 -3.52 -6.78 7.09
C LEU A 18 -2.31 -7.39 6.39
N GLN A 19 -2.40 -7.56 5.06
CA GLN A 19 -1.43 -8.32 4.27
C GLN A 19 -0.42 -7.44 3.54
N VAL A 20 -0.79 -6.19 3.23
CA VAL A 20 0.05 -5.21 2.55
C VAL A 20 0.23 -3.91 3.32
N GLN A 21 1.47 -3.41 3.35
CA GLN A 21 1.81 -2.05 3.75
C GLN A 21 2.11 -1.18 2.51
N LEU A 22 1.52 0.01 2.44
CA LEU A 22 1.71 0.95 1.34
C LEU A 22 2.75 2.02 1.70
N LEU A 23 3.74 2.21 0.83
CA LEU A 23 4.79 3.21 0.97
C LEU A 23 4.84 4.16 -0.24
N GLN A 24 5.46 5.32 -0.03
CA GLN A 24 5.86 6.24 -1.09
C GLN A 24 7.37 6.15 -1.34
N PRO A 25 7.85 6.57 -2.53
CA PRO A 25 9.27 6.60 -2.82
C PRO A 25 9.89 7.67 -1.91
N ASN A 26 11.03 7.37 -1.30
CA ASN A 26 11.74 8.28 -0.39
C ASN A 26 11.02 8.60 0.94
N ASN A 27 9.86 8.02 1.22
CA ASN A 27 9.19 8.16 2.49
C ASN A 27 9.15 6.79 3.21
N PRO A 28 9.90 6.62 4.32
CA PRO A 28 9.87 5.38 5.08
C PRO A 28 8.57 5.20 5.87
N ARG A 29 7.71 6.23 5.94
CA ARG A 29 6.44 6.15 6.65
C ARG A 29 5.35 5.57 5.74
N PRO A 30 4.58 4.59 6.23
CA PRO A 30 3.43 4.09 5.49
C PRO A 30 2.37 5.16 5.31
N ILE A 31 1.80 5.19 4.11
CA ILE A 31 0.65 6.04 3.76
C ILE A 31 -0.68 5.32 4.05
N GLY A 32 -0.64 3.99 4.13
CA GLY A 32 -1.81 3.15 4.37
C GLY A 32 -1.49 1.66 4.35
N PHE A 33 -2.53 0.85 4.43
CA PHE A 33 -2.47 -0.61 4.49
C PHE A 33 -3.66 -1.21 3.75
N CYS A 34 -3.53 -2.45 3.27
CA CYS A 34 -4.65 -3.17 2.67
C CYS A 34 -4.49 -4.70 2.77
N ASP A 35 -5.50 -5.42 2.29
CA ASP A 35 -5.57 -6.88 2.34
C ASP A 35 -4.81 -7.56 1.18
N GLY A 36 -4.32 -6.78 0.21
CA GLY A 36 -3.53 -7.28 -0.93
C GLY A 36 -4.35 -7.94 -2.03
N THR A 37 -5.65 -7.64 -2.10
CA THR A 37 -6.54 -8.19 -3.12
C THR A 37 -6.39 -7.46 -4.45
N ASP A 38 -6.86 -8.06 -5.56
CA ASP A 38 -6.89 -7.39 -6.87
C ASP A 38 -7.72 -6.09 -6.84
N SER A 39 -8.78 -6.04 -6.02
CA SER A 39 -9.57 -4.83 -5.80
C SER A 39 -8.74 -3.71 -5.16
N ASP A 40 -7.80 -4.04 -4.28
CA ASP A 40 -6.90 -3.06 -3.67
C ASP A 40 -5.97 -2.44 -4.72
N VAL A 41 -5.45 -3.27 -5.63
CA VAL A 41 -4.61 -2.78 -6.74
C VAL A 41 -5.40 -1.83 -7.64
N ALA A 42 -6.64 -2.19 -7.98
CA ALA A 42 -7.51 -1.36 -8.80
C ALA A 42 -7.86 -0.02 -8.12
N GLU A 43 -8.13 -0.04 -6.81
CA GLU A 43 -8.39 1.17 -6.02
C GLU A 43 -7.16 2.09 -5.96
N LEU A 44 -5.95 1.52 -5.77
CA LEU A 44 -4.70 2.29 -5.81
C LEU A 44 -4.44 2.93 -7.17
N GLN A 45 -4.76 2.21 -8.26
CA GLN A 45 -4.65 2.74 -9.61
C GLN A 45 -5.64 3.89 -9.85
N ALA A 46 -6.88 3.77 -9.35
CA ALA A 46 -7.89 4.81 -9.46
C ALA A 46 -7.57 6.07 -8.63
N ILE A 47 -7.01 5.89 -7.43
CA ILE A 47 -6.54 7.00 -6.59
C ILE A 47 -5.40 7.74 -7.30
N ALA A 48 -4.44 7.02 -7.86
CA ALA A 48 -3.33 7.61 -8.60
C ALA A 48 -3.77 8.39 -9.85
N ASP A 49 -4.69 7.82 -10.63
CA ASP A 49 -5.28 8.49 -11.79
C ASP A 49 -5.99 9.79 -11.39
N SER A 50 -6.74 9.77 -10.28
CA SER A 50 -7.44 10.95 -9.76
C SER A 50 -6.50 12.05 -9.25
N GLU A 51 -5.31 11.68 -8.74
CA GLU A 51 -4.28 12.63 -8.29
C GLU A 51 -3.43 13.18 -9.47
N GLY A 52 -3.72 12.78 -10.71
CA GLY A 52 -3.04 13.25 -11.90
C GLY A 52 -1.65 12.63 -12.11
N ALA A 53 -1.37 11.48 -11.49
CA ALA A 53 -0.16 10.72 -11.77
C ALA A 53 -0.33 9.97 -13.11
N GLU A 54 0.39 10.41 -14.15
CA GLU A 54 0.27 9.86 -15.52
C GLU A 54 0.59 8.35 -15.57
N GLU A 55 1.49 7.87 -14.70
CA GLU A 55 1.79 6.44 -14.55
C GLU A 55 2.25 6.17 -13.11
N ILE A 56 1.65 5.18 -12.45
CA ILE A 56 2.15 4.67 -11.18
C ILE A 56 2.77 3.29 -11.32
N LEU A 57 3.99 3.15 -10.83
CA LEU A 57 4.67 1.88 -10.65
C LEU A 57 4.41 1.40 -9.22
N VAL A 58 3.76 0.25 -9.10
CA VAL A 58 3.59 -0.46 -7.83
C VAL A 58 4.69 -1.50 -7.70
N SER A 59 5.75 -1.15 -6.96
CA SER A 59 6.82 -2.09 -6.66
C SER A 59 6.41 -2.98 -5.48
N LYS A 60 6.17 -4.27 -5.76
CA LYS A 60 5.77 -5.26 -4.75
C LYS A 60 6.99 -5.98 -4.17
N LYS A 61 7.12 -5.97 -2.85
CA LYS A 61 8.14 -6.70 -2.11
C LYS A 61 7.50 -7.65 -1.11
N VAL A 62 7.67 -8.95 -1.34
CA VAL A 62 7.21 -9.98 -0.41
C VAL A 62 8.22 -10.15 0.72
N LEU A 63 7.74 -10.11 1.97
CA LEU A 63 8.53 -10.29 3.18
C LEU A 63 8.61 -11.78 3.55
N LYS A 64 9.59 -12.12 4.41
CA LYS A 64 9.74 -13.49 4.95
C LYS A 64 8.52 -13.96 5.75
N SER A 65 7.69 -13.04 6.24
CA SER A 65 6.45 -13.31 6.96
C SER A 65 5.27 -13.66 6.03
N GLY A 66 5.44 -13.61 4.71
CA GLY A 66 4.35 -13.78 3.73
C GLY A 66 3.54 -12.50 3.46
N ARG A 67 3.74 -11.46 4.26
CA ARG A 67 3.20 -10.11 4.07
C ARG A 67 3.94 -9.37 2.96
N GLU A 68 3.35 -8.32 2.41
CA GLU A 68 3.93 -7.54 1.33
C GLU A 68 4.10 -6.07 1.68
N ILE A 69 5.06 -5.43 1.03
CA ILE A 69 5.22 -3.98 1.01
C ILE A 69 5.06 -3.54 -0.43
N TRP A 70 4.12 -2.64 -0.69
CA TRP A 70 3.89 -2.05 -1.99
C TRP A 70 4.36 -0.60 -1.96
N THR A 71 5.37 -0.29 -2.74
CA THR A 71 5.84 1.08 -2.91
C THR A 71 5.19 1.66 -4.14
N LEU A 72 4.40 2.71 -3.97
CA LEU A 72 3.74 3.46 -5.04
C LEU A 72 4.67 4.61 -5.44
N GLY A 73 4.99 4.75 -6.72
CA GLY A 73 5.83 5.84 -7.23
C GLY A 73 5.60 6.10 -8.71
N GLY A 74 6.16 7.18 -9.22
CA GLY A 74 6.30 7.39 -10.67
C GLY A 74 7.53 6.67 -11.24
N PRO A 75 7.67 6.65 -12.58
CA PRO A 75 8.86 6.14 -13.27
C PRO A 75 10.16 6.89 -12.92
#